data_AF-A0A229TTH5-F1
#
_entry.id   AF-A0A229TTH5-F1
#
_cell.length_a   1.000
_cell.length_b   1.000
_cell.length_c   1.000
_cell.angle_alpha   90.00
_cell.angle_beta   90.00
_cell.angle_gamma   90.00
#
_symmetry.space_group_name_H-M   'P 1'
#
loop_
_entity.id
_entity.type
_entity.pdbx_description
1 polymer ?
#
loop_
_entity_poly.entity_id
_entity_poly.type
_entity_poly.pdbx_seq_one_letter_code
_entity_poly.pdbx_strand_id
1 'polypeptide(L)' 'MRTLGVAILGLFVGLAVGFLVFSELVGRLAARDGQVDAPWTFVIGFGPQLLAVAGAVVAVLIDQRRRNR' A
#
# COMPACT_ATOMS: atom_id res chain seq x y z
N MET A 1 1.71 7.49 -22.62
CA MET A 1 2.57 7.93 -21.49
C MET A 1 1.78 8.39 -20.25
N ARG A 2 0.61 9.07 -20.39
CA ARG A 2 -0.21 9.51 -19.24
C ARG A 2 -0.65 8.39 -18.28
N THR A 3 -1.06 7.23 -18.79
CA THR A 3 -1.53 6.10 -17.95
C THR A 3 -0.40 5.51 -17.10
N LEU A 4 0.83 5.45 -17.63
CA LEU A 4 2.02 5.04 -16.87
C LEU A 4 2.30 6.02 -15.73
N GLY A 5 2.19 7.33 -15.98
CA GLY A 5 2.34 8.35 -14.93
C GLY A 5 1.33 8.18 -13.81
N VAL A 6 0.05 7.90 -14.13
CA VAL A 6 -0.98 7.65 -13.12
C VAL A 6 -0.73 6.36 -12.33
N ALA A 7 -0.29 5.30 -12.99
CA ALA A 7 0.05 4.05 -12.33
C ALA A 7 1.20 4.23 -11.34
N ILE A 8 2.25 4.97 -11.74
CA ILE A 8 3.40 5.29 -10.87
C ILE A 8 2.94 6.14 -9.67
N LEU A 9 2.11 7.15 -9.90
CA LEU A 9 1.53 7.97 -8.83
C LEU A 9 0.74 7.11 -7.83
N GLY A 10 -0.14 6.24 -8.35
CA GLY A 10 -0.89 5.28 -7.54
C GLY A 10 0.00 4.33 -6.76
N LEU A 11 1.10 3.88 -7.35
CA LEU A 11 2.07 3.00 -6.71
C LEU A 11 2.71 3.68 -5.50
N PHE A 12 3.23 4.90 -5.68
CA PHE A 12 3.87 5.63 -4.59
C PHE A 12 2.89 6.02 -3.49
N VAL A 13 1.67 6.43 -3.85
CA VAL A 13 0.62 6.72 -2.86
C VAL A 13 0.25 5.45 -2.09
N GLY A 14 0.05 4.33 -2.78
CA GLY A 14 -0.22 3.05 -2.16
C GLY A 14 0.91 2.62 -1.22
N LEU A 15 2.16 2.79 -1.63
CA LEU A 15 3.32 2.50 -0.80
C LEU A 15 3.39 3.38 0.45
N ALA A 16 3.19 4.69 0.31
CA ALA A 16 3.24 5.62 1.43
C ALA A 16 2.13 5.33 2.46
N VAL A 17 0.91 5.11 1.98
CA VAL A 17 -0.22 4.71 2.83
C VAL A 17 0.04 3.34 3.47
N GLY A 18 0.55 2.38 2.69
CA GLY A 18 0.87 1.05 3.18
C GLY A 18 1.94 1.09 4.27
N PHE A 19 2.97 1.91 4.11
CA PHE A 19 3.99 2.10 5.14
C PHE A 19 3.38 2.65 6.42
N LEU A 20 2.62 3.76 6.34
CA LEU A 20 1.92 4.35 7.49
C LEU A 20 1.01 3.36 8.22
N VAL A 21 0.21 2.60 7.48
CA VAL A 21 -0.74 1.66 8.06
C VAL A 21 -0.02 0.49 8.72
N PHE A 22 0.97 -0.10 8.06
CA PHE A 22 1.61 -1.32 8.56
C PHE A 22 2.69 -1.04 9.61
N SER A 23 3.45 0.05 9.50
CA SER A 23 4.45 0.39 10.51
C SER A 23 3.81 0.88 11.79
N GLU A 24 2.78 1.74 11.69
CA GLU A 24 2.22 2.41 12.85
C GLU A 24 1.04 1.64 13.45
N LEU A 25 -0.01 1.36 12.67
CA LEU A 25 -1.19 0.69 13.21
C LEU A 25 -0.93 -0.80 13.44
N VAL A 26 -0.49 -1.52 12.40
CA VAL A 26 -0.28 -2.96 12.52
C VAL A 26 0.88 -3.26 13.47
N GLY A 27 1.97 -2.50 13.41
CA GLY A 27 3.09 -2.61 14.35
C GLY A 27 2.67 -2.46 15.81
N ARG A 28 1.86 -1.44 16.15
CA ARG A 28 1.36 -1.23 17.52
C ARG A 28 0.38 -2.31 17.99
N LEU A 29 -0.50 -2.78 17.10
CA LEU A 29 -1.48 -3.81 17.43
C LEU A 29 -0.86 -5.20 17.56
N ALA A 30 0.18 -5.47 16.78
CA ALA A 30 0.87 -6.76 16.76
C ALA A 30 1.99 -6.86 17.81
N ALA A 31 2.43 -5.75 18.40
CA ALA A 31 3.43 -5.76 19.45
C ALA A 31 2.82 -6.27 20.78
N ARG A 32 3.38 -7.34 21.33
CA ARG A 32 3.18 -7.77 22.72
C ARG A 32 4.51 -7.65 23.44
N ASP A 33 4.49 -7.03 24.62
CA ASP A 33 5.69 -6.80 25.44
C ASP A 33 6.86 -6.11 24.72
N GLY A 34 6.54 -5.26 23.73
CA GLY A 34 7.54 -4.53 22.94
C GLY A 34 8.19 -5.34 21.81
N GLN A 35 7.80 -6.60 21.62
CA GLN A 35 8.21 -7.43 20.49
C GLN A 35 7.04 -7.71 19.55
N VAL A 36 7.34 -7.73 18.25
CA VAL A 36 6.40 -8.16 17.22
C VAL A 36 6.63 -9.64 16.96
N ASP A 37 5.64 -10.46 17.32
CA ASP A 37 5.72 -11.91 17.11
C ASP A 37 5.49 -12.29 15.65
N ALA A 38 6.07 -13.41 15.24
CA ALA A 38 5.71 -14.04 13.97
C ALA A 38 4.24 -14.52 14.02
N PRO A 39 3.44 -14.35 12.94
CA PRO A 39 3.84 -13.98 11.58
C PRO A 39 3.74 -12.49 11.25
N TRP A 40 3.47 -11.62 12.22
CA TRP A 40 3.20 -10.20 11.97
C TRP A 40 4.39 -9.45 11.38
N THR A 41 5.61 -9.89 11.68
CA THR A 41 6.84 -9.39 11.05
C THR A 41 6.79 -9.49 9.52
N PHE A 42 6.29 -10.60 8.97
CA PHE A 42 6.09 -10.76 7.52
C PHE A 42 5.02 -9.82 6.99
N VAL A 43 3.89 -9.73 7.69
CA VAL A 43 2.76 -8.88 7.29
C VAL A 43 3.18 -7.41 7.25
N ILE A 44 3.95 -6.94 8.24
CA ILE A 44 4.48 -5.58 8.29
C ILE A 44 5.54 -5.35 7.21
N GLY A 45 6.39 -6.34 6.96
CA GLY A 45 7.46 -6.26 5.97
C GLY A 45 6.99 -6.26 4.51
N PHE A 46 5.87 -6.95 4.19
CA PHE A 46 5.35 -7.11 2.82
C PHE A 46 4.02 -6.39 2.55
N GLY A 47 3.29 -6.00 3.60
CA GLY A 47 2.03 -5.28 3.50
C GLY A 47 2.09 -3.98 2.69
N PRO A 48 3.10 -3.11 2.92
CA PRO A 48 3.26 -1.87 2.16
C PRO A 48 3.37 -2.09 0.65
N GLN A 49 4.08 -3.15 0.22
CA GLN A 49 4.31 -3.49 -1.18
C GLN A 49 3.01 -3.97 -1.85
N LEU A 50 2.20 -4.76 -1.14
CA LEU A 50 0.87 -5.16 -1.62
C LEU A 50 -0.04 -3.93 -1.80
N LEU A 51 0.01 -2.99 -0.87
CA LEU A 51 -0.75 -1.74 -0.97
C LEU A 51 -0.25 -0.83 -2.09
N ALA A 52 1.06 -0.84 -2.39
CA ALA A 52 1.62 -0.15 -3.55
C ALA A 52 1.04 -0.70 -4.86
N VAL A 53 1.00 -2.03 -5.01
CA VAL A 53 0.39 -2.69 -6.18
C VAL A 53 -1.10 -2.36 -6.28
N ALA A 54 -1.82 -2.47 -5.17
CA ALA A 54 -3.25 -2.13 -5.13
C ALA A 54 -3.49 -0.66 -5.50
N GLY A 55 -2.67 0.27 -4.98
CA GLY A 55 -2.73 1.69 -5.31
C GLY A 55 -2.51 1.97 -6.79
N ALA A 56 -1.54 1.31 -7.41
CA ALA A 56 -1.29 1.41 -8.84
C ALA A 56 -2.51 0.93 -9.66
N VAL A 57 -3.06 -0.24 -9.32
CA VAL A 57 -4.23 -0.81 -9.99
C VAL A 57 -5.44 0.12 -9.85
N VAL A 58 -5.74 0.59 -8.64
CA VAL A 58 -6.86 1.51 -8.38
C VAL A 58 -6.69 2.81 -9.15
N ALA A 59 -5.49 3.39 -9.19
CA ALA A 59 -5.23 4.61 -9.94
C ALA A 59 -5.48 4.43 -11.45
N VAL A 60 -5.07 3.29 -12.02
CA VAL A 60 -5.34 2.96 -13.42
C VAL A 60 -6.84 2.77 -13.66
N LEU A 61 -7.55 2.05 -12.79
CA LEU A 61 -9.00 1.88 -12.90
C LEU A 61 -9.75 3.22 -12.85
N ILE A 62 -9.31 4.14 -11.98
CA ILE A 62 -9.88 5.50 -11.89
C ILE A 62 -9.61 6.29 -13.18
N ASP A 63 -8.38 6.26 -13.73
CA ASP A 63 -8.06 6.96 -14.98
C ASP A 63 -8.86 6.38 -16.16
N GLN A 64 -9.00 5.06 -16.26
CA GLN A 64 -9.84 4.43 -17.28
C GLN A 64 -11.31 4.84 -17.15
N ARG A 65 -11.86 4.80 -15.93
CA ARG A 65 -13.25 5.19 -15.68
C ARG A 65 -13.52 6.66 -15.99
N ARG A 66 -12.54 7.54 -15.77
CA ARG A 66 -12.63 8.98 -16.10
C ARG A 66 -12.47 9.27 -17.59
N ARG A 67 -11.82 8.40 -18.36
CA ARG A 67 -11.70 8.56 -19.81
C ARG A 67 -12.93 8.07 -20.57
N ASN A 68 -13.63 7.08 -20.04
CA ASN A 68 -14.85 6.52 -20.64
C ASN A 68 -16.13 7.32 -20.32
N ARG A 69 -16.04 8.35 -19.48
CA ARG A 69 -17.11 9.33 -19.24
C ARG A 69 -16.77 10.61 -19.97
#